data_AF-A0A941VQW0-F1
#
_entry.id   AF-A0A941VQW0-F1
#
_cell.length_a   1.000
_cell.length_b   1.000
_cell.length_c   1.000
_cell.angle_alpha   90.00
_cell.angle_beta   90.00
_cell.angle_gamma   90.00
#
_symmetry.space_group_name_H-M   'P 1'
#
loop_
_entity.id
_entity.type
_entity.pdbx_description
1 polymer ?
#
loop_
_entity_poly.entity_id
_entity_poly.type
_entity_poly.pdbx_seq_one_letter_code
_entity_poly.pdbx_strand_id
1 'polypeptide(L)' 'MKYVSYATYATDKTKIAAHRPAHREYLSILLNQGKLVAAGPFTDDSGGLFIYEVDSAEAASALVAGDP' A
#
# COMPACT_ATOMS: atom_id res chain seq x y z
N MET A 1 11.70 11.07 -5.01
CA MET A 1 10.84 11.00 -6.23
C MET A 1 9.52 10.35 -5.85
N LYS A 2 8.42 10.73 -6.51
CA LYS A 2 7.09 10.16 -6.23
C LYS A 2 6.79 8.99 -7.15
N TYR A 3 6.37 7.87 -6.57
CA TYR A 3 5.98 6.66 -7.28
C TYR A 3 4.56 6.27 -6.89
N VAL A 4 3.75 5.92 -7.88
CA VAL A 4 2.35 5.51 -7.68
C VAL A 4 2.23 4.02 -7.93
N SER A 5 1.59 3.32 -6.99
CA SER A 5 1.17 1.93 -7.15
C SER A 5 -0.35 1.85 -7.00
N TYR A 6 -0.97 0.96 -7.77
CA TYR A 6 -2.37 0.58 -7.59
C TYR A 6 -2.46 -0.93 -7.45
N ALA A 7 -3.33 -1.40 -6.57
CA ALA A 7 -3.59 -2.82 -6.35
C ALA A 7 -5.05 -3.11 -6.62
N THR A 8 -5.34 -4.28 -7.19
CA THR A 8 -6.68 -4.84 -7.23
C THR A 8 -6.88 -5.77 -6.04
N TYR A 9 -8.06 -5.76 -5.44
CA TYR A 9 -8.35 -6.63 -4.32
C TYR A 9 -8.62 -8.07 -4.77
N ALA A 10 -8.15 -9.02 -3.97
CA ALA A 10 -8.49 -10.43 -4.15
C ALA A 10 -10.01 -10.65 -3.97
N THR A 11 -10.55 -11.70 -4.57
CA THR A 11 -11.97 -12.04 -4.42
C THR A 11 -12.30 -12.63 -3.04
N ASP A 12 -11.30 -13.18 -2.34
CA ASP A 12 -11.44 -13.75 -1.00
C ASP A 12 -11.44 -12.64 0.08
N LYS A 13 -12.65 -12.20 0.43
CA LYS A 13 -12.87 -11.17 1.45
C LYS A 13 -12.40 -11.57 2.84
N THR A 14 -12.39 -12.86 3.17
CA THR A 14 -11.95 -13.34 4.49
C THR A 14 -10.45 -13.20 4.64
N LYS A 15 -9.69 -13.55 3.59
CA LYS A 15 -8.23 -13.28 3.55
C LYS A 15 -7.93 -11.79 3.64
N ILE A 16 -8.63 -10.97 2.86
CA ILE A 16 -8.46 -9.52 2.94
C ILE A 16 -8.71 -9.01 4.36
N ALA A 17 -9.81 -9.43 5.00
CA ALA A 17 -10.14 -9.01 6.35
C ALA A 17 -9.08 -9.42 7.38
N ALA A 18 -8.48 -10.60 7.22
CA ALA A 18 -7.42 -11.09 8.09
C ALA A 18 -6.11 -10.29 7.96
N HIS A 19 -5.76 -9.83 6.76
CA HIS A 19 -4.52 -9.08 6.51
C HIS A 19 -4.65 -7.56 6.69
N ARG A 20 -5.86 -7.00 6.58
CA ARG A 20 -6.14 -5.55 6.70
C ARG A 20 -5.49 -4.89 7.94
N PRO A 21 -5.48 -5.49 9.14
CA PRO A 21 -4.81 -4.89 10.29
C PRO A 21 -3.30 -4.72 10.08
N ALA A 22 -2.61 -5.78 9.64
CA ALA A 22 -1.16 -5.76 9.39
C ALA A 22 -0.79 -4.82 8.22
N HIS A 23 -1.57 -4.85 7.13
CA HIS A 23 -1.45 -3.93 6.01
C HIS A 23 -1.53 -2.46 6.48
N ARG A 24 -2.54 -2.11 7.29
CA ARG A 24 -2.70 -0.73 7.81
C ARG A 24 -1.57 -0.31 8.73
N GLU A 25 -1.09 -1.21 9.58
CA GLU A 25 0.06 -0.95 10.45
C GLU A 25 1.32 -0.68 9.62
N TYR A 26 1.57 -1.49 8.59
CA TYR A 26 2.67 -1.30 7.65
C TYR A 26 2.63 0.08 6.99
N LEU A 27 1.49 0.47 6.43
CA LEU A 27 1.33 1.80 5.82
C LEU A 27 1.51 2.94 6.82
N SER A 28 1.03 2.76 8.07
CA SER A 28 1.23 3.75 9.13
C SER A 28 2.71 3.93 9.48
N ILE A 29 3.49 2.85 9.49
CA ILE A 29 4.94 2.91 9.69
C ILE A 29 5.60 3.68 8.54
N LEU A 30 5.22 3.40 7.28
CA LEU A 30 5.76 4.10 6.12
C LEU A 30 5.41 5.59 6.10
N LEU A 31 4.20 5.97 6.52
CA LEU A 31 3.80 7.37 6.72
C LEU A 31 4.69 8.06 7.74
N ASN A 32 4.90 7.42 8.90
CA ASN A 32 5.76 7.96 9.96
C ASN A 32 7.23 8.09 9.54
N GLN A 33 7.69 7.24 8.63
CA GLN A 33 9.03 7.30 8.04
C GLN A 33 9.14 8.31 6.88
N GLY A 34 8.05 8.96 6.47
CA GLY A 34 8.02 9.85 5.31
C GLY A 34 8.20 9.14 3.96
N LYS A 35 8.07 7.81 3.92
CA LYS A 35 8.19 6.99 2.70
C LYS A 35 6.87 6.81 1.97
N LEU A 36 5.75 7.06 2.66
CA LEU A 36 4.40 7.09 2.08
C LEU A 36 3.84 8.51 2.20
N VAL A 37 3.26 9.01 1.11
CA VAL A 37 2.62 10.34 1.04
C VAL A 37 1.12 10.21 1.26
N ALA A 38 0.49 9.23 0.64
CA ALA A 38 -0.94 8.96 0.76
C ALA A 38 -1.24 7.50 0.38
N ALA A 39 -2.28 6.92 0.98
CA ALA A 39 -2.82 5.63 0.61
C ALA A 39 -4.31 5.54 0.91
N GLY A 40 -5.06 4.79 0.10
CA GLY A 40 -6.47 4.56 0.35
C GLY A 40 -7.15 3.62 -0.64
N PRO A 41 -8.29 3.04 -0.25
CA PRO A 41 -9.11 2.22 -1.13
C PRO A 41 -9.81 3.08 -2.19
N PHE A 42 -10.12 2.48 -3.34
CA PHE A 42 -11.10 3.04 -4.26
C PHE A 42 -12.51 2.90 -3.68
N THR A 43 -13.39 3.83 -4.06
CA THR A 43 -14.78 3.86 -3.54
C THR A 43 -15.66 2.74 -4.06
N ASP A 44 -15.23 2.04 -5.12
CA ASP A 44 -15.92 0.93 -5.75
C ASP A 44 -15.43 -0.46 -5.27
N ASP A 45 -14.57 -0.51 -4.25
CA ASP A 45 -13.98 -1.73 -3.68
C ASP A 45 -13.15 -2.56 -4.69
N SER A 46 -12.78 -1.97 -5.84
CA SER A 46 -11.96 -2.64 -6.85
C SER A 46 -10.50 -2.82 -6.41
N GLY A 47 -10.05 -2.03 -5.43
CA GLY A 47 -8.65 -1.95 -5.09
C GLY A 47 -8.27 -0.74 -4.23
N GLY A 48 -7.01 -0.33 -4.33
CA GLY A 48 -6.49 0.87 -3.68
C GLY A 48 -5.30 1.48 -4.40
N LEU A 49 -4.97 2.71 -4.01
CA LEU A 49 -3.86 3.49 -4.55
C LEU A 49 -2.92 3.92 -3.42
N PHE A 50 -1.62 3.93 -3.73
CA PHE A 50 -0.53 4.24 -2.82
C PHE A 50 0.46 5.17 -3.52
N ILE A 51 0.89 6.23 -2.82
CA ILE A 51 1.86 7.20 -3.32
C ILE A 51 3.08 7.17 -2.40
N TYR A 52 4.22 6.70 -2.91
CA TYR A 52 5.48 6.60 -2.18
C TYR A 52 6.41 7.78 -2.50
N GLU A 53 7.23 8.19 -1.52
CA GLU A 53 8.34 9.14 -1.71
C GLU A 53 9.66 8.41 -1.40
N VAL A 54 10.40 8.06 -2.47
CA VAL A 54 11.65 7.29 -2.40
C VAL A 54 12.59 7.69 -3.54
N ASP A 55 13.84 7.26 -3.48
CA ASP A 55 14.88 7.68 -4.43
C ASP A 55 14.86 6.92 -5.77
N SER A 56 14.17 5.78 -5.85
CA SER A 56 14.10 4.98 -7.08
C SER A 56 12.83 4.12 -7.19
N ALA A 57 12.56 3.62 -8.41
CA ALA A 57 11.42 2.73 -8.66
C ALA A 57 11.60 1.36 -7.97
N GLU A 58 12.84 0.89 -7.87
CA GLU A 58 13.21 -0.34 -7.18
C GLU A 58 12.94 -0.22 -5.68
N ALA A 59 13.24 0.94 -5.08
CA ALA A 59 12.92 1.22 -3.69
C ALA A 59 11.40 1.20 -3.46
N ALA A 60 10.60 1.80 -4.36
CA ALA A 60 9.15 1.74 -4.28
C ALA A 60 8.62 0.30 -4.42
N SER A 61 9.19 -0.47 -5.34
CA SER A 61 8.83 -1.88 -5.56
C SER A 61 9.15 -2.74 -4.35
N ALA A 62 10.25 -2.47 -3.65
CA ALA A 62 10.61 -3.17 -2.42
C ALA A 62 9.61 -2.88 -1.28
N LEU A 63 9.09 -1.65 -1.18
CA LEU A 63 8.03 -1.33 -0.22
C LEU A 63 6.72 -2.06 -0.57
N VAL A 64 6.33 -2.09 -1.84
CA VAL A 64 5.15 -2.85 -2.28
C VAL A 64 5.30 -4.34 -1.97
N ALA A 65 6.48 -4.92 -2.19
CA ALA A 65 6.75 -6.33 -1.90
C ALA A 65 6.79 -6.66 -0.40
N GLY A 66 6.95 -5.65 0.47
CA GLY A 66 6.95 -5.80 1.92
C GLY A 66 5.56 -5.69 2.57
N ASP A 67 4.53 -5.38 1.78
CA ASP A 67 3.15 -5.25 2.25
C ASP A 67 2.53 -6.66 2.49
N PRO A 68 2.10 -6.98 3.73
CA PRO A 68 1.62 -8.32 4.12
C PRO A 68 0.20 -8.69 3.66
#